data_AF-A0A2V5MNN7-F1
#
_entry.id   AF-A0A2V5MNN7-F1
#
_cell.length_a   1.000
_cell.length_b   1.000
_cell.length_c   1.000
_cell.angle_alpha   90.00
_cell.angle_beta   90.00
_cell.angle_gamma   90.00
#
_symmetry.space_group_name_H-M   'P 1'
#
loop_
_entity.id
_entity.type
_entity.pdbx_description
1 polymer ?
#
loop_
_entity_poly.entity_id
_entity_poly.type
_entity_poly.pdbx_seq_one_letter_code
_entity_poly.pdbx_strand_id
1 'polypeptide(L)'
;MSATTPRAQRYMRLFAYLPLAFRPESNDVLLLCYGCGVTADALLHGPNVKRMDIVDISKEVFAFADSYSTIDYHNPLRDPRVHTVIQDGRFFLQASPRQYDIISGEPPPPKVAGSVNLYTQEFFKLMENRLKEGGIATFWLPINQLKVEEAKAILHAFHNAFSNASVWASADQEWIMMGVKGPGRKVSEEELRQLWSHPDSGADLRRVGIEVPQQLGALFLMDGEEIDRITNDVAPLTDNYPKRLTDAGWDEEATQRFALSYMETLPALQHFVHSPLITTIWPETLNKSMEPFFVVRESRYLSDTMGSNKLAELDLYLRDSRLRIPVLEVLGSDAFRVSIAERLARGSETPPLEIMHDLIAGALAQRDISGAIRVLENLQDGGAFVLNDTLLLTYLYCLNGNVDKAEALAANNARSIEKDSFVNWLWEKLERDFGFHPPN
;
A
#
# COMPACT_ATOMS: atom_id res chain seq x y z
N MET A 1 -1.42 12.77 -1.76
CA MET A 1 -2.74 13.47 -1.64
C MET A 1 -3.87 12.56 -2.14
N SER A 2 -5.09 12.73 -1.61
CA SER A 2 -6.28 11.92 -1.92
C SER A 2 -6.63 11.95 -3.42
N ALA A 3 -6.85 10.77 -4.01
CA ALA A 3 -7.21 10.59 -5.41
C ALA A 3 -7.84 9.20 -5.64
N THR A 4 -8.50 8.99 -6.77
CA THR A 4 -9.16 7.71 -7.08
C THR A 4 -8.29 6.72 -7.87
N THR A 5 -7.01 7.02 -8.10
CA THR A 5 -6.08 6.11 -8.80
C THR A 5 -5.78 4.86 -7.96
N PRO A 6 -5.48 3.70 -8.56
CA PRO A 6 -5.20 2.46 -7.80
C PRO A 6 -4.13 2.63 -6.70
N ARG A 7 -3.04 3.34 -7.01
CA ARG A 7 -1.98 3.67 -6.06
C ARG A 7 -2.50 4.50 -4.87
N ALA A 8 -3.29 5.53 -5.14
CA ALA A 8 -3.88 6.37 -4.09
C ALA A 8 -4.89 5.57 -3.24
N GLN A 9 -5.67 4.68 -3.88
CA GLN A 9 -6.59 3.82 -3.15
C GLN A 9 -5.88 2.85 -2.22
N ARG A 10 -4.70 2.32 -2.59
CA ARG A 10 -3.94 1.43 -1.71
C ARG A 10 -3.63 2.08 -0.37
N TYR A 11 -3.11 3.31 -0.36
CA TYR A 11 -2.79 3.95 0.91
C TYR A 11 -4.05 4.30 1.72
N MET A 12 -5.08 4.89 1.10
CA MET A 12 -6.32 5.28 1.79
C MET A 12 -7.08 4.08 2.37
N ARG A 13 -7.11 2.95 1.66
CA ARG A 13 -7.76 1.73 2.16
C ARG A 13 -6.99 1.13 3.34
N LEU A 14 -5.66 1.28 3.38
CA LEU A 14 -4.85 0.84 4.52
C LEU A 14 -5.11 1.67 5.79
N PHE A 15 -5.51 2.96 5.68
CA PHE A 15 -5.97 3.74 6.84
C PHE A 15 -7.19 3.13 7.54
N ALA A 16 -8.03 2.42 6.77
CA ALA A 16 -9.21 1.72 7.26
C ALA A 16 -8.91 0.29 7.71
N TYR A 17 -8.22 -0.49 6.86
CA TYR A 17 -8.02 -1.91 7.13
C TYR A 17 -7.02 -2.19 8.23
N LEU A 18 -6.02 -1.33 8.43
CA LEU A 18 -5.06 -1.49 9.52
C LEU A 18 -5.75 -1.48 10.90
N PRO A 19 -6.55 -0.47 11.28
CA PRO A 19 -7.24 -0.48 12.57
C PRO A 19 -8.37 -1.52 12.62
N LEU A 20 -9.05 -1.83 11.51
CA LEU A 20 -10.05 -2.91 11.46
C LEU A 20 -9.43 -4.29 11.69
N ALA A 21 -8.18 -4.50 11.26
CA ALA A 21 -7.46 -5.75 11.47
C ALA A 21 -7.12 -5.94 12.95
N PHE A 22 -6.73 -4.88 13.65
CA PHE A 22 -6.37 -4.93 15.06
C PHE A 22 -7.55 -4.76 16.04
N ARG A 23 -8.72 -4.36 15.53
CA ARG A 23 -9.96 -4.22 16.29
C ARG A 23 -11.19 -4.59 15.44
N PRO A 24 -11.35 -5.87 15.04
CA PRO A 24 -12.43 -6.31 14.15
C PRO A 24 -13.82 -6.12 14.74
N GLU A 25 -13.94 -6.00 16.06
CA GLU A 25 -15.18 -5.73 16.79
C GLU A 25 -15.64 -4.26 16.77
N SER A 26 -14.96 -3.37 16.03
CA SER A 26 -15.25 -1.93 16.00
C SER A 26 -16.67 -1.63 15.52
N ASN A 27 -17.41 -0.81 16.27
CA ASN A 27 -18.81 -0.45 15.97
C ASN A 27 -18.96 1.03 15.58
N ASP A 28 -18.33 1.93 16.34
CA ASP A 28 -18.40 3.39 16.16
C ASP A 28 -17.08 3.90 15.58
N VAL A 29 -17.14 4.49 14.39
CA VAL A 29 -15.98 5.01 13.66
C VAL A 29 -16.11 6.52 13.45
N LEU A 30 -15.01 7.25 13.58
CA LEU A 30 -14.89 8.64 13.20
C LEU A 30 -13.85 8.78 12.09
N LEU A 31 -14.22 9.43 10.99
CA LEU A 31 -13.31 9.85 9.93
C LEU A 31 -13.20 11.38 9.94
N LEU A 32 -11.99 11.88 10.13
CA LEU A 32 -11.65 13.30 10.00
C LEU A 32 -11.09 13.54 8.60
N CYS A 33 -11.67 14.50 7.89
CA CYS A 33 -11.38 14.82 6.48
C CYS A 33 -11.81 13.71 5.52
N TYR A 34 -12.84 13.98 4.72
CA TYR A 34 -13.43 12.98 3.83
C TYR A 34 -12.60 12.69 2.58
N GLY A 35 -11.95 13.73 2.04
CA GLY A 35 -11.17 13.62 0.80
C GLY A 35 -12.03 13.12 -0.38
N CYS A 36 -11.59 12.04 -1.02
CA CYS A 36 -12.34 11.37 -2.08
C CYS A 36 -13.30 10.28 -1.57
N GLY A 37 -13.36 10.02 -0.26
CA GLY A 37 -14.23 9.02 0.36
C GLY A 37 -13.72 7.57 0.30
N VAL A 38 -12.50 7.32 -0.15
CA VAL A 38 -11.97 5.94 -0.28
C VAL A 38 -11.80 5.27 1.09
N THR A 39 -11.30 6.01 2.07
CA THR A 39 -11.15 5.53 3.45
C THR A 39 -12.51 5.25 4.10
N ALA A 40 -13.50 6.12 3.85
CA ALA A 40 -14.88 5.93 4.31
C ALA A 40 -15.49 4.63 3.76
N ASP A 41 -15.35 4.39 2.46
CA ASP A 41 -15.81 3.16 1.80
C ASP A 41 -15.15 1.91 2.40
N ALA A 42 -13.83 1.91 2.58
CA ALA A 42 -13.13 0.79 3.21
C ALA A 42 -13.53 0.55 4.67
N LEU A 43 -13.77 1.62 5.45
CA LEU A 43 -14.26 1.51 6.83
C LEU A 43 -15.65 0.84 6.87
N LEU A 44 -16.50 1.11 5.89
CA LEU A 44 -17.84 0.52 5.80
C LEU A 44 -17.83 -0.98 5.46
N HIS A 45 -16.74 -1.51 4.91
CA HIS A 45 -16.53 -2.95 4.74
C HIS A 45 -16.19 -3.67 6.06
N GLY A 46 -15.95 -2.94 7.15
CA GLY A 46 -15.83 -3.51 8.48
C GLY A 46 -17.14 -4.20 8.90
N PRO A 47 -17.16 -5.51 9.17
CA PRO A 47 -18.40 -6.28 9.33
C PRO A 47 -19.22 -5.85 10.56
N ASN A 48 -18.57 -5.28 11.57
CA ASN A 48 -19.22 -4.83 12.80
C ASN A 48 -19.49 -3.33 12.84
N VAL A 49 -19.11 -2.56 11.81
CA VAL A 49 -19.31 -1.11 11.79
C VAL A 49 -20.79 -0.80 11.68
N LYS A 50 -21.33 -0.15 12.72
CA LYS A 50 -22.74 0.23 12.85
C LYS A 50 -22.98 1.72 12.60
N ARG A 51 -21.96 2.54 12.83
CA ARG A 51 -22.01 3.98 12.62
C ARG A 51 -20.66 4.52 12.22
N MET A 52 -20.65 5.41 11.24
CA MET A 52 -19.50 6.22 10.90
C MET A 52 -19.89 7.70 10.91
N ASP A 53 -19.23 8.48 11.77
CA ASP A 53 -19.28 9.93 11.72
C ASP A 53 -18.15 10.43 10.80
N ILE A 54 -18.47 11.28 9.82
CA ILE A 54 -17.49 11.89 8.92
C ILE A 54 -17.49 13.39 9.14
N VAL A 55 -16.35 13.95 9.52
CA VAL A 55 -16.21 15.37 9.80
C VAL A 55 -15.30 16.00 8.77
N ASP A 56 -15.84 16.97 8.02
CA ASP A 56 -15.05 17.77 7.07
C ASP A 56 -15.42 19.24 7.23
N ILE A 57 -14.45 20.13 7.10
CA ILE A 57 -14.67 21.57 7.21
C ILE A 57 -15.36 22.12 5.95
N SER A 58 -15.15 21.48 4.80
CA SER A 58 -15.71 21.90 3.52
C SER A 58 -16.95 21.08 3.17
N LYS A 59 -18.10 21.76 3.10
CA LYS A 59 -19.34 21.15 2.59
C LYS A 59 -19.22 20.73 1.12
N GLU A 60 -18.35 21.41 0.35
CA GLU A 60 -18.13 21.15 -1.06
C GLU A 60 -17.52 19.76 -1.26
N VAL A 61 -16.62 19.32 -0.38
CA VAL A 61 -16.04 17.97 -0.41
C VAL A 61 -17.13 16.89 -0.39
N PHE A 62 -18.19 17.05 0.42
CA PHE A 62 -19.35 16.16 0.41
C PHE A 62 -20.19 16.30 -0.87
N ALA A 63 -20.36 17.53 -1.38
CA ALA A 63 -21.12 17.78 -2.59
C ALA A 63 -20.48 17.15 -3.85
N PHE A 64 -19.15 16.96 -3.84
CA PHE A 64 -18.41 16.30 -4.92
C PHE A 64 -18.38 14.77 -4.82
N ALA A 65 -18.93 14.16 -3.76
CA ALA A 65 -18.75 12.73 -3.51
C ALA A 65 -19.29 11.82 -4.64
N ASP A 66 -20.38 12.20 -5.30
CA ASP A 66 -20.92 11.44 -6.44
C ASP A 66 -19.98 11.50 -7.66
N SER A 67 -19.17 12.56 -7.81
CA SER A 67 -18.23 12.74 -8.93
C SER A 67 -17.04 11.77 -8.90
N TYR A 68 -16.77 11.13 -7.75
CA TYR A 68 -15.67 10.18 -7.59
C TYR A 68 -16.08 8.73 -7.81
N SER A 69 -17.39 8.46 -7.99
CA SER A 69 -17.87 7.09 -8.14
C SER A 69 -17.36 6.44 -9.44
N THR A 70 -16.89 5.21 -9.34
CA THR A 70 -16.46 4.37 -10.47
C THR A 70 -17.24 3.06 -10.47
N ILE A 71 -16.88 2.12 -11.34
CA ILE A 71 -17.55 0.81 -11.40
C ILE A 71 -17.33 -0.04 -10.13
N ASP A 72 -16.21 0.17 -9.43
CA ASP A 72 -15.78 -0.58 -8.24
C ASP A 72 -15.67 0.29 -6.98
N TYR A 73 -16.22 1.51 -7.03
CA TYR A 73 -16.21 2.46 -5.93
C TYR A 73 -17.47 3.32 -5.98
N HIS A 74 -18.29 3.22 -4.95
CA HIS A 74 -19.53 4.00 -4.85
C HIS A 74 -19.41 5.03 -3.75
N ASN A 75 -20.19 6.11 -3.87
CA ASN A 75 -20.22 7.17 -2.87
C ASN A 75 -20.66 6.62 -1.48
N PRO A 76 -19.75 6.53 -0.49
CA PRO A 76 -20.04 6.00 0.84
C PRO A 76 -21.01 6.87 1.63
N LEU A 77 -21.23 8.14 1.26
CA LEU A 77 -22.20 9.02 1.91
C LEU A 77 -23.65 8.56 1.73
N ARG A 78 -23.90 7.59 0.85
CA ARG A 78 -25.23 6.98 0.64
C ARG A 78 -25.52 5.83 1.60
N ASP A 79 -24.53 5.34 2.34
CA ASP A 79 -24.72 4.27 3.33
C ASP A 79 -25.48 4.81 4.56
N PRO A 80 -26.56 4.14 5.02
CA PRO A 80 -27.37 4.62 6.15
C PRO A 80 -26.62 4.68 7.49
N ARG A 81 -25.45 4.05 7.60
CA ARG A 81 -24.57 4.12 8.78
C ARG A 81 -23.78 5.44 8.85
N VAL A 82 -23.68 6.17 7.73
CA VAL A 82 -22.87 7.38 7.60
C VAL A 82 -23.62 8.62 8.05
N HIS A 83 -22.94 9.45 8.85
CA HIS A 83 -23.42 10.73 9.32
C HIS A 83 -22.36 11.80 9.08
N THR A 84 -22.64 12.74 8.17
CA THR A 84 -21.72 13.83 7.83
C THR A 84 -21.90 15.02 8.76
N VAL A 85 -20.80 15.63 9.19
CA VAL A 85 -20.77 16.84 10.01
C VAL A 85 -19.87 17.85 9.33
N ILE A 86 -20.42 19.02 8.99
CA ILE A 86 -19.65 20.12 8.40
C ILE A 86 -19.06 20.95 9.54
N GLN A 87 -17.81 20.67 9.90
CA GLN A 87 -17.15 21.30 11.04
C GLN A 87 -15.63 21.14 10.96
N ASP A 88 -14.88 22.04 11.62
CA ASP A 88 -13.47 21.82 11.90
C ASP A 88 -13.28 20.56 12.78
N GLY A 89 -12.38 19.65 12.35
CA GLY A 89 -12.16 18.36 13.00
C GLY A 89 -11.64 18.48 14.43
N ARG A 90 -10.77 19.47 14.70
CA ARG A 90 -10.25 19.73 16.03
C ARG A 90 -11.36 20.24 16.95
N PHE A 91 -12.15 21.22 16.50
CA PHE A 91 -13.28 21.73 17.25
C PHE A 91 -14.33 20.63 17.51
N PHE A 92 -14.58 19.73 16.54
CA PHE A 92 -15.45 18.57 16.75
C PHE A 92 -14.98 17.66 17.88
N LEU A 93 -13.70 17.31 17.92
CA LEU A 93 -13.15 16.52 19.02
C LEU A 93 -13.25 17.26 20.37
N GLN A 94 -13.08 18.58 20.39
CA GLN A 94 -13.23 19.36 21.63
C GLN A 94 -14.69 19.39 22.12
N ALA A 95 -15.65 19.61 21.21
CA ALA A 95 -17.04 19.87 21.54
C ALA A 95 -17.88 18.60 21.77
N SER A 96 -17.60 17.52 21.03
CA SER A 96 -18.36 16.28 21.12
C SER A 96 -17.84 15.39 22.26
N PRO A 97 -18.69 14.87 23.16
CA PRO A 97 -18.28 13.91 24.19
C PRO A 97 -18.26 12.46 23.67
N ARG A 98 -18.66 12.20 22.42
CA ARG A 98 -18.76 10.84 21.87
C ARG A 98 -17.39 10.18 21.79
N GLN A 99 -17.35 8.90 22.14
CA GLN A 99 -16.16 8.07 21.99
C GLN A 99 -16.32 7.06 20.85
N TYR A 100 -15.21 6.74 20.19
CA TYR A 100 -15.14 5.88 19.01
C TYR A 100 -14.22 4.69 19.24
N ASP A 101 -14.50 3.59 18.54
CA ASP A 101 -13.60 2.44 18.46
C ASP A 101 -12.39 2.75 17.56
N ILE A 102 -12.64 3.48 16.46
CA ILE A 102 -11.62 3.91 15.51
C ILE A 102 -11.77 5.41 15.23
N ILE A 103 -10.67 6.15 15.24
CA ILE A 103 -10.58 7.50 14.69
C ILE A 103 -9.52 7.52 13.59
N SER A 104 -9.89 7.84 12.36
CA SER A 104 -8.95 7.97 11.25
C SER A 104 -8.90 9.41 10.76
N GLY A 105 -7.74 9.88 10.30
CA GLY A 105 -7.58 11.24 9.80
C GLY A 105 -6.51 11.42 8.73
N GLU A 106 -6.91 12.00 7.60
CA GLU A 106 -6.06 12.30 6.45
C GLU A 106 -6.28 13.76 6.00
N PRO A 107 -5.84 14.75 6.81
CA PRO A 107 -6.08 16.16 6.50
C PRO A 107 -5.25 16.62 5.28
N PRO A 108 -5.49 17.84 4.76
CA PRO A 108 -4.60 18.43 3.77
C PRO A 108 -3.16 18.50 4.29
N PRO A 109 -2.15 18.58 3.40
CA PRO A 109 -0.74 18.55 3.78
C PRO A 109 -0.42 19.45 4.99
N PRO A 110 0.44 19.02 5.94
CA PRO A 110 0.66 19.71 7.21
C PRO A 110 1.07 21.19 7.08
N LYS A 111 1.70 21.54 5.95
CA LYS A 111 2.22 22.88 5.65
C LYS A 111 1.18 23.79 4.98
N VAL A 112 0.00 23.27 4.64
CA VAL A 112 -1.15 24.09 4.22
C VAL A 112 -1.64 24.92 5.41
N ALA A 113 -2.00 26.18 5.14
CA ALA A 113 -2.46 27.10 6.16
C ALA A 113 -3.63 26.50 6.98
N GLY A 114 -3.47 26.47 8.30
CA GLY A 114 -4.45 25.90 9.23
C GLY A 114 -4.28 24.41 9.52
N SER A 115 -3.75 23.62 8.58
CA SER A 115 -3.60 22.15 8.76
C SER A 115 -2.65 21.78 9.90
N VAL A 116 -1.62 22.59 10.16
CA VAL A 116 -0.66 22.37 11.28
C VAL A 116 -1.36 22.15 12.63
N ASN A 117 -2.54 22.74 12.85
CA ASN A 117 -3.32 22.60 14.08
C ASN A 117 -3.88 21.17 14.29
N LEU A 118 -3.83 20.32 13.26
CA LEU A 118 -4.22 18.91 13.27
C LEU A 118 -3.00 17.97 13.41
N TYR A 119 -1.80 18.51 13.65
CA TYR A 119 -0.56 17.74 13.77
C TYR A 119 0.16 17.95 15.12
N THR A 120 -0.44 18.72 16.03
CA THR A 120 0.16 19.01 17.33
C THR A 120 -0.10 17.91 18.34
N GLN A 121 0.76 17.84 19.36
CA GLN A 121 0.59 16.93 20.50
C GLN A 121 -0.78 17.13 21.17
N GLU A 122 -1.23 18.38 21.30
CA GLU A 122 -2.54 18.71 21.86
C GLU A 122 -3.68 18.16 21.03
N PHE A 123 -3.59 18.22 19.69
CA PHE A 123 -4.58 17.62 18.80
C PHE A 123 -4.59 16.09 18.91
N PHE A 124 -3.44 15.44 18.87
CA PHE A 124 -3.38 13.98 19.03
C PHE A 124 -3.91 13.53 20.40
N LYS A 125 -3.69 14.35 21.45
CA LYS A 125 -4.30 14.08 22.77
C LYS A 125 -5.82 14.22 22.75
N LEU A 126 -6.38 15.13 21.96
CA LEU A 126 -7.83 15.19 21.74
C LEU A 126 -8.36 13.93 21.05
N MET A 127 -7.64 13.41 20.05
CA MET A 127 -8.00 12.13 19.42
C MET A 127 -7.99 10.98 20.44
N GLU A 128 -6.92 10.82 21.21
CA GLU A 128 -6.81 9.77 22.24
C GLU A 128 -7.94 9.86 23.27
N ASN A 129 -8.27 11.08 23.73
CA ASN A 129 -9.36 11.30 24.68
C ASN A 129 -10.75 10.93 24.13
N ARG A 130 -10.92 10.83 22.80
CA ARG A 130 -12.16 10.43 22.12
C ARG A 130 -12.15 8.97 21.65
N LEU A 131 -11.09 8.23 21.92
CA LEU A 131 -11.12 6.77 21.77
C LEU A 131 -11.73 6.11 23.01
N LYS A 132 -12.49 5.03 22.76
CA LYS A 132 -12.81 4.01 23.77
C LYS A 132 -11.54 3.27 24.19
N GLU A 133 -11.58 2.57 25.31
CA GLU A 133 -10.45 1.72 25.73
C GLU A 133 -10.11 0.66 24.67
N GLY A 134 -8.83 0.50 24.37
CA GLY A 134 -8.33 -0.31 23.26
C GLY A 134 -8.64 0.25 21.86
N GLY A 135 -9.22 1.45 21.77
CA GLY A 135 -9.53 2.09 20.50
C GLY A 135 -8.26 2.48 19.75
N ILE A 136 -8.36 2.60 18.43
CA ILE A 136 -7.22 2.82 17.54
C ILE A 136 -7.38 4.13 16.76
N ALA A 137 -6.34 4.96 16.79
CA ALA A 137 -6.20 6.10 15.89
C ALA A 137 -5.30 5.74 14.71
N THR A 138 -5.68 6.14 13.49
CA THR A 138 -4.77 6.21 12.34
C THR A 138 -4.67 7.64 11.82
N PHE A 139 -3.46 8.11 11.53
CA PHE A 139 -3.24 9.49 11.08
C PHE A 139 -2.09 9.63 10.08
N TRP A 140 -2.27 10.51 9.10
CA TRP A 140 -1.40 10.60 7.95
C TRP A 140 -0.12 11.38 8.18
N LEU A 141 1.03 10.76 7.88
CA LEU A 141 2.35 11.37 7.90
C LEU A 141 2.97 11.38 6.48
N PRO A 142 2.84 12.49 5.73
CA PRO A 142 3.42 12.61 4.40
C PRO A 142 4.89 13.00 4.46
N ILE A 143 5.77 12.04 4.68
CA ILE A 143 7.21 12.33 4.77
C ILE A 143 7.76 12.92 3.46
N ASN A 144 7.13 12.62 2.30
CA ASN A 144 7.46 13.22 1.00
C ASN A 144 7.16 14.73 0.87
N GLN A 145 6.51 15.33 1.88
CA GLN A 145 6.13 16.75 1.88
C GLN A 145 6.69 17.48 3.11
N LEU A 146 7.64 16.85 3.81
CA LEU A 146 8.19 17.31 5.08
C LEU A 146 9.72 17.22 5.04
N LYS A 147 10.39 18.11 5.77
CA LYS A 147 11.78 17.83 6.15
C LYS A 147 11.80 16.67 7.16
N VAL A 148 12.90 15.91 7.20
CA VAL A 148 13.10 14.82 8.16
C VAL A 148 12.84 15.29 9.61
N GLU A 149 13.37 16.45 9.98
CA GLU A 149 13.16 17.02 11.32
C GLU A 149 11.70 17.47 11.59
N GLU A 150 10.96 17.86 10.55
CA GLU A 150 9.53 18.18 10.66
C GLU A 150 8.70 16.91 10.86
N ALA A 151 9.03 15.82 10.13
CA ALA A 151 8.42 14.51 10.33
C ALA A 151 8.70 13.95 11.74
N LYS A 152 9.94 14.05 12.22
CA LYS A 152 10.32 13.69 13.59
C LYS A 152 9.56 14.50 14.65
N ALA A 153 9.37 15.81 14.44
CA ALA A 153 8.60 16.63 15.37
C ALA A 153 7.12 16.19 15.47
N ILE A 154 6.51 15.78 14.35
CA ILE A 154 5.15 15.22 14.32
C ILE A 154 5.12 13.84 15.00
N LEU A 155 6.08 12.96 14.71
CA LEU A 155 6.18 11.63 15.33
C LEU A 155 6.30 11.73 16.86
N HIS A 156 7.17 12.62 17.35
CA HIS A 156 7.31 12.88 18.79
C HIS A 156 5.99 13.40 19.39
N ALA A 157 5.32 14.34 18.71
CA ALA A 157 4.02 14.84 19.15
C ALA A 157 2.95 13.74 19.23
N PHE A 158 2.93 12.83 18.26
CA PHE A 158 2.00 11.70 18.22
C PHE A 158 2.30 10.69 19.34
N HIS A 159 3.56 10.30 19.52
CA HIS A 159 4.00 9.38 20.57
C HIS A 159 3.77 9.93 21.99
N ASN A 160 3.93 11.24 22.20
CA ASN A 160 3.55 11.89 23.47
C ASN A 160 2.05 11.76 23.80
N ALA A 161 1.19 11.66 22.78
CA ALA A 161 -0.24 11.45 22.97
C ALA A 161 -0.60 9.95 23.12
N PHE A 162 0.12 9.07 22.43
CA PHE A 162 -0.10 7.63 22.39
C PHE A 162 1.15 6.85 22.80
N SER A 163 1.18 6.32 24.03
CA SER A 163 2.32 5.50 24.50
C SER A 163 2.53 4.24 23.66
N ASN A 164 1.47 3.73 23.03
CA ASN A 164 1.50 2.59 22.11
C ASN A 164 1.35 3.10 20.68
N ALA A 165 2.31 3.92 20.24
CA ALA A 165 2.43 4.41 18.88
C ALA A 165 3.22 3.44 17.99
N SER A 166 2.90 3.47 16.70
CA SER A 166 3.63 2.79 15.64
C SER A 166 3.46 3.52 14.32
N VAL A 167 4.33 3.21 13.37
CA VAL A 167 4.27 3.73 12.01
C VAL A 167 4.29 2.57 11.03
N TRP A 168 3.44 2.67 10.02
CA TRP A 168 3.25 1.67 9.00
C TRP A 168 3.38 2.30 7.61
N ALA A 169 4.04 1.58 6.71
CA ALA A 169 4.08 1.86 5.29
C ALA A 169 2.68 1.70 4.68
N SER A 170 2.52 2.28 3.51
CA SER A 170 1.29 2.18 2.73
C SER A 170 1.58 1.75 1.29
N ALA A 171 1.44 2.67 0.34
CA ALA A 171 1.97 2.52 -1.02
C ALA A 171 3.41 3.06 -1.14
N ASP A 172 3.82 4.06 -0.32
CA ASP A 172 5.10 4.77 -0.50
C ASP A 172 5.54 5.54 0.78
N GLN A 173 6.08 6.74 0.59
CA GLN A 173 6.38 7.80 1.56
C GLN A 173 5.11 8.49 2.16
N GLU A 174 3.96 7.84 2.07
CA GLU A 174 2.67 8.28 2.64
C GLU A 174 2.39 7.43 3.89
N TRP A 175 3.05 7.71 5.01
CA TRP A 175 3.05 6.82 6.18
C TRP A 175 1.80 6.95 7.03
N ILE A 176 1.46 5.86 7.74
CA ILE A 176 0.33 5.78 8.66
C ILE A 176 0.90 5.74 10.09
N MET A 177 0.67 6.80 10.86
CA MET A 177 0.85 6.75 12.31
C MET A 177 -0.36 6.03 12.91
N MET A 178 -0.12 4.98 13.69
CA MET A 178 -1.17 4.24 14.41
C MET A 178 -0.93 4.32 15.90
N GLY A 179 -1.95 4.73 16.66
CA GLY A 179 -1.92 4.86 18.11
C GLY A 179 -2.99 4.00 18.75
N VAL A 180 -2.63 3.17 19.71
CA VAL A 180 -3.58 2.35 20.47
C VAL A 180 -3.81 2.97 21.85
N LYS A 181 -5.07 3.15 22.24
CA LYS A 181 -5.43 3.61 23.58
C LYS A 181 -5.34 2.47 24.59
N GLY A 182 -4.53 2.66 25.62
CA GLY A 182 -4.25 1.61 26.60
C GLY A 182 -3.34 0.51 26.02
N PRO A 183 -3.21 -0.65 26.69
CA PRO A 183 -2.19 -1.65 26.38
C PRO A 183 -2.36 -2.36 25.02
N GLY A 184 -3.48 -2.15 24.33
CA GLY A 184 -3.84 -2.94 23.16
C GLY A 184 -4.27 -4.36 23.52
N ARG A 185 -4.57 -5.15 22.48
CA ARG A 185 -5.07 -6.51 22.58
C ARG A 185 -4.43 -7.35 21.50
N LYS A 186 -4.04 -8.57 21.86
CA LYS A 186 -3.58 -9.58 20.90
C LYS A 186 -4.75 -10.03 20.04
N VAL A 187 -4.64 -9.84 18.74
CA VAL A 187 -5.61 -10.39 17.78
C VAL A 187 -5.16 -11.78 17.37
N SER A 188 -6.10 -12.73 17.32
CA SER A 188 -5.83 -14.07 16.83
C SER A 188 -5.69 -14.08 15.31
N GLU A 189 -4.99 -15.08 14.77
CA GLU A 189 -4.90 -15.26 13.32
C GLU A 189 -6.28 -15.43 12.66
N GLU A 190 -7.22 -16.10 13.34
CA GLU A 190 -8.59 -16.26 12.86
C GLU A 190 -9.31 -14.92 12.75
N GLU A 191 -9.23 -14.08 13.79
CA GLU A 191 -9.83 -12.75 13.79
C GLU A 191 -9.24 -11.86 12.68
N LEU A 192 -7.92 -11.90 12.44
CA LEU A 192 -7.30 -11.19 11.32
C LEU A 192 -7.83 -11.70 9.96
N ARG A 193 -7.87 -13.03 9.80
CA ARG A 193 -8.31 -13.67 8.54
C ARG A 193 -9.75 -13.35 8.17
N GLN A 194 -10.60 -12.97 9.12
CA GLN A 194 -11.98 -12.55 8.83
C GLN A 194 -12.05 -11.44 7.80
N LEU A 195 -11.10 -10.48 7.80
CA LEU A 195 -11.06 -9.42 6.78
C LEU A 195 -10.85 -9.97 5.36
N TRP A 196 -10.06 -11.02 5.19
CA TRP A 196 -9.82 -11.64 3.87
C TRP A 196 -10.94 -12.60 3.45
N SER A 197 -11.60 -13.22 4.43
CA SER A 197 -12.69 -14.17 4.23
C SER A 197 -14.03 -13.50 3.94
N HIS A 198 -14.27 -12.30 4.47
CA HIS A 198 -15.50 -11.55 4.20
C HIS A 198 -15.48 -11.02 2.74
N PRO A 199 -16.57 -11.17 1.96
CA PRO A 199 -16.56 -10.88 0.52
C PRO A 199 -16.08 -9.46 0.17
N ASP A 200 -16.66 -8.44 0.80
CA ASP A 200 -16.40 -7.03 0.44
C ASP A 200 -14.97 -6.61 0.83
N SER A 201 -14.60 -6.76 2.11
CA SER A 201 -13.26 -6.42 2.57
C SER A 201 -12.17 -7.28 1.93
N GLY A 202 -12.43 -8.57 1.71
CA GLY A 202 -11.46 -9.48 1.13
C GLY A 202 -11.19 -9.21 -0.33
N ALA A 203 -12.24 -8.92 -1.12
CA ALA A 203 -12.08 -8.50 -2.50
C ALA A 203 -11.32 -7.18 -2.60
N ASP A 204 -11.63 -6.24 -1.72
CA ASP A 204 -11.05 -4.91 -1.70
C ASP A 204 -9.57 -4.91 -1.25
N LEU A 205 -9.22 -5.67 -0.20
CA LEU A 205 -7.84 -5.91 0.23
C LEU A 205 -6.99 -6.52 -0.90
N ARG A 206 -7.51 -7.55 -1.57
CA ARG A 206 -6.85 -8.15 -2.76
C ARG A 206 -6.70 -7.11 -3.86
N ARG A 207 -7.71 -6.28 -4.14
CA ARG A 207 -7.64 -5.26 -5.18
C ARG A 207 -6.53 -4.24 -4.96
N VAL A 208 -6.23 -3.90 -3.70
CA VAL A 208 -5.09 -3.02 -3.37
C VAL A 208 -3.77 -3.75 -3.16
N GLY A 209 -3.69 -5.04 -3.47
CA GLY A 209 -2.44 -5.81 -3.40
C GLY A 209 -2.05 -6.26 -1.99
N ILE A 210 -3.02 -6.43 -1.11
CA ILE A 210 -2.90 -7.03 0.22
C ILE A 210 -3.69 -8.34 0.22
N GLU A 211 -3.09 -9.40 -0.33
CA GLU A 211 -3.74 -10.67 -0.62
C GLU A 211 -3.75 -11.64 0.56
N VAL A 212 -2.82 -11.48 1.49
CA VAL A 212 -2.70 -12.32 2.69
C VAL A 212 -2.39 -11.50 3.94
N PRO A 213 -2.76 -11.98 5.15
CA PRO A 213 -2.51 -11.27 6.41
C PRO A 213 -1.07 -10.83 6.64
N GLN A 214 -0.09 -11.66 6.29
CA GLN A 214 1.33 -11.37 6.48
C GLN A 214 1.78 -10.08 5.79
N GLN A 215 1.16 -9.71 4.66
CA GLN A 215 1.48 -8.45 4.00
C GLN A 215 1.13 -7.24 4.85
N LEU A 216 0.11 -7.31 5.72
CA LEU A 216 -0.23 -6.24 6.65
C LEU A 216 0.88 -6.06 7.69
N GLY A 217 1.40 -7.17 8.24
CA GLY A 217 2.54 -7.15 9.18
C GLY A 217 3.80 -6.60 8.52
N ALA A 218 4.04 -6.95 7.25
CA ALA A 218 5.17 -6.45 6.48
C ALA A 218 5.16 -4.93 6.25
N LEU A 219 4.03 -4.24 6.45
CA LEU A 219 3.97 -2.79 6.37
C LEU A 219 4.57 -2.10 7.61
N PHE A 220 4.85 -2.80 8.70
CA PHE A 220 5.40 -2.16 9.90
C PHE A 220 6.76 -1.50 9.63
N LEU A 221 6.95 -0.28 10.17
CA LEU A 221 8.20 0.47 10.06
C LEU A 221 8.89 0.64 11.41
N MET A 222 8.14 1.08 12.42
CA MET A 222 8.68 1.40 13.74
C MET A 222 7.57 1.44 14.80
N ASP A 223 7.95 1.27 16.06
CA ASP A 223 7.09 1.49 17.24
C ASP A 223 7.58 2.68 18.07
N GLY A 224 6.95 2.87 19.24
CA GLY A 224 7.27 3.94 20.18
C GLY A 224 8.73 4.01 20.63
N GLU A 225 9.41 2.87 20.85
CA GLU A 225 10.81 2.88 21.28
C GLU A 225 11.73 3.43 20.19
N GLU A 226 11.46 3.04 18.94
CA GLU A 226 12.18 3.55 17.78
C GLU A 226 11.85 5.02 17.50
N ILE A 227 10.59 5.45 17.70
CA ILE A 227 10.19 6.87 17.63
C ILE A 227 11.00 7.67 18.66
N ASP A 228 11.03 7.25 19.93
CA ASP A 228 11.80 7.91 20.99
C ASP A 228 13.28 8.04 20.61
N ARG A 229 13.86 6.98 20.02
CA ARG A 229 15.25 6.97 19.59
C ARG A 229 15.54 8.02 18.52
N ILE A 230 14.70 8.11 17.49
CA ILE A 230 14.95 9.02 16.36
C ILE A 230 14.51 10.46 16.59
N THR A 231 13.68 10.70 17.61
CA THR A 231 13.21 12.04 17.97
C THR A 231 13.86 12.60 19.23
N ASN A 232 14.89 11.93 19.79
CA ASN A 232 15.50 12.33 21.05
C ASN A 232 16.09 13.75 21.04
N ASP A 233 16.48 14.26 19.87
CA ASP A 233 17.07 15.57 19.64
C ASP A 233 16.08 16.57 19.03
N VAL A 234 14.83 16.16 18.82
CA VAL A 234 13.78 16.96 18.20
C VAL A 234 12.64 17.21 19.17
N ALA A 235 12.35 18.47 19.47
CA ALA A 235 11.17 18.80 20.27
C ALA A 235 9.86 18.53 19.49
N PRO A 236 8.79 18.09 20.17
CA PRO A 236 7.53 17.76 19.51
C PRO A 236 6.87 18.99 18.87
N LEU A 237 6.09 18.78 17.82
CA LEU A 237 5.18 19.80 17.30
C LEU A 237 4.07 20.06 18.33
N THR A 238 3.93 21.31 18.78
CA THR A 238 2.92 21.71 19.75
C THR A 238 2.22 23.00 19.33
N ASP A 239 1.05 23.26 19.89
CA ASP A 239 0.29 24.49 19.61
C ASP A 239 1.08 25.77 19.88
N ASN A 240 2.00 25.74 20.85
CA ASN A 240 2.83 26.89 21.22
C ASN A 240 4.00 27.11 20.25
N TYR A 241 4.34 26.12 19.43
CA TYR A 241 5.47 26.16 18.50
C TYR A 241 5.08 25.56 17.13
N PRO A 242 4.04 26.10 16.47
CA PRO A 242 3.53 25.54 15.21
C PRO A 242 4.53 25.69 14.06
N LYS A 243 5.45 26.67 14.15
CA LYS A 243 6.51 26.91 13.16
C LYS A 243 7.70 25.94 13.25
N ARG A 244 7.62 24.89 14.07
CA ARG A 244 8.49 23.70 13.89
C ARG A 244 8.29 23.08 12.50
N LEU A 245 7.08 23.22 11.93
CA LEU A 245 6.86 23.09 10.50
C LEU A 245 7.16 24.44 9.84
N THR A 246 8.28 24.50 9.13
CA THR A 246 8.80 25.71 8.50
C THR A 246 8.17 25.92 7.13
N ASP A 247 8.18 27.14 6.59
CA ASP A 247 7.66 27.37 5.22
C ASP A 247 8.67 26.95 4.11
N ALA A 248 9.85 26.45 4.49
CA ALA A 248 10.88 26.02 3.55
C ALA A 248 10.54 24.66 2.92
N GLY A 249 10.98 24.44 1.67
CA GLY A 249 10.84 23.16 0.99
C GLY A 249 11.53 22.00 1.71
N TRP A 250 11.18 20.77 1.32
CA TRP A 250 11.84 19.55 1.78
C TRP A 250 13.03 19.20 0.87
N ASP A 251 13.91 18.34 1.39
CA ASP A 251 15.02 17.74 0.65
C ASP A 251 14.61 16.31 0.28
N GLU A 252 14.39 16.07 -1.02
CA GLU A 252 13.95 14.78 -1.55
C GLU A 252 14.98 13.68 -1.28
N GLU A 253 16.27 13.97 -1.40
CA GLU A 253 17.34 12.97 -1.20
C GLU A 253 17.46 12.61 0.28
N ALA A 254 17.38 13.60 1.18
CA ALA A 254 17.37 13.34 2.62
C ALA A 254 16.13 12.55 3.05
N THR A 255 14.97 12.87 2.49
CA THR A 255 13.71 12.16 2.76
C THR A 255 13.78 10.73 2.24
N GLN A 256 14.32 10.53 1.05
CA GLN A 256 14.50 9.21 0.47
C GLN A 256 15.46 8.35 1.29
N ARG A 257 16.59 8.89 1.74
CA ARG A 257 17.52 8.18 2.64
C ARG A 257 16.85 7.81 3.96
N PHE A 258 16.09 8.73 4.55
CA PHE A 258 15.34 8.48 5.78
C PHE A 258 14.26 7.41 5.60
N ALA A 259 13.52 7.44 4.49
CA ALA A 259 12.52 6.42 4.20
C ALA A 259 13.16 5.06 3.95
N LEU A 260 14.25 5.01 3.15
CA LEU A 260 14.92 3.77 2.75
C LEU A 260 15.41 2.98 3.97
N SER A 261 15.92 3.65 5.02
CA SER A 261 16.39 2.96 6.24
C SER A 261 15.29 2.16 6.97
N TYR A 262 14.01 2.42 6.69
CA TYR A 262 12.87 1.64 7.20
C TYR A 262 12.19 0.78 6.12
N MET A 263 12.56 0.95 4.86
CA MET A 263 12.01 0.20 3.72
C MET A 263 12.89 -0.98 3.30
N GLU A 264 14.15 -1.05 3.74
CA GLU A 264 15.01 -2.22 3.56
C GLU A 264 14.46 -3.45 4.31
N THR A 265 14.47 -4.62 3.66
CA THR A 265 13.83 -5.85 4.15
C THR A 265 14.33 -6.28 5.52
N LEU A 266 15.64 -6.45 5.68
CA LEU A 266 16.20 -7.03 6.90
C LEU A 266 16.05 -6.10 8.11
N PRO A 267 16.36 -4.80 8.03
CA PRO A 267 16.10 -3.87 9.14
C PRO A 267 14.61 -3.81 9.51
N ALA A 268 13.71 -3.72 8.53
CA ALA A 268 12.28 -3.63 8.79
C ALA A 268 11.71 -4.90 9.45
N LEU A 269 12.15 -6.08 8.99
CA LEU A 269 11.79 -7.35 9.62
C LEU A 269 12.32 -7.42 11.06
N GLN A 270 13.53 -6.92 11.32
CA GLN A 270 14.06 -6.84 12.69
C GLN A 270 13.26 -5.89 13.57
N HIS A 271 12.88 -4.71 13.08
CA HIS A 271 11.99 -3.79 13.80
C HIS A 271 10.66 -4.48 14.13
N PHE A 272 10.06 -5.20 13.18
CA PHE A 272 8.80 -5.92 13.40
C PHE A 272 8.93 -7.00 14.47
N VAL A 273 9.93 -7.89 14.36
CA VAL A 273 10.07 -9.05 15.26
C VAL A 273 10.45 -8.64 16.68
N HIS A 274 11.21 -7.56 16.86
CA HIS A 274 11.66 -7.11 18.18
C HIS A 274 10.73 -6.05 18.82
N SER A 275 9.69 -5.61 18.11
CA SER A 275 8.78 -4.60 18.62
C SER A 275 7.96 -5.12 19.82
N PRO A 276 8.00 -4.46 20.99
CA PRO A 276 7.13 -4.79 22.12
C PRO A 276 5.65 -4.62 21.78
N LEU A 277 5.30 -3.64 20.95
CA LEU A 277 3.94 -3.44 20.48
C LEU A 277 3.47 -4.62 19.63
N ILE A 278 4.26 -5.02 18.62
CA ILE A 278 3.91 -6.16 17.76
C ILE A 278 3.73 -7.44 18.59
N THR A 279 4.61 -7.69 19.56
CA THR A 279 4.47 -8.82 20.51
C THR A 279 3.12 -8.82 21.22
N THR A 280 2.55 -7.63 21.47
CA THR A 280 1.29 -7.44 22.18
C THR A 280 0.07 -7.60 21.26
N ILE A 281 0.12 -7.07 20.03
CA ILE A 281 -1.08 -6.95 19.18
C ILE A 281 -1.16 -8.00 18.06
N TRP A 282 -0.02 -8.57 17.63
CA TRP A 282 0.07 -9.44 16.47
C TRP A 282 0.13 -10.94 16.83
N PRO A 283 -0.52 -11.83 16.05
CA PRO A 283 -0.39 -13.26 16.28
C PRO A 283 0.93 -13.82 15.72
N GLU A 284 1.79 -14.31 16.62
CA GLU A 284 3.07 -14.94 16.28
C GLU A 284 2.96 -16.13 15.31
N THR A 285 1.78 -16.75 15.20
CA THR A 285 1.54 -17.84 14.24
C THR A 285 1.76 -17.41 12.79
N LEU A 286 1.55 -16.11 12.49
CA LEU A 286 1.78 -15.52 11.17
C LEU A 286 3.25 -15.16 10.91
N ASN A 287 4.13 -15.22 11.91
CA ASN A 287 5.54 -14.83 11.74
C ASN A 287 6.34 -15.83 10.88
N LYS A 288 5.80 -17.03 10.64
CA LYS A 288 6.42 -18.00 9.73
C LYS A 288 6.42 -17.44 8.30
N SER A 289 7.61 -17.34 7.72
CA SER A 289 7.81 -16.89 6.34
C SER A 289 7.35 -15.44 6.08
N MET A 290 7.62 -14.52 7.02
CA MET A 290 7.35 -13.09 6.84
C MET A 290 8.30 -12.41 5.83
N GLU A 291 9.56 -12.84 5.78
CA GLU A 291 10.62 -12.20 4.99
C GLU A 291 10.24 -11.95 3.52
N PRO A 292 9.65 -12.91 2.76
CA PRO A 292 9.24 -12.65 1.38
C PRO A 292 8.26 -11.47 1.22
N PHE A 293 7.42 -11.20 2.23
CA PHE A 293 6.48 -10.08 2.17
C PHE A 293 7.15 -8.72 2.43
N PHE A 294 8.22 -8.69 3.24
CA PHE A 294 9.08 -7.51 3.37
C PHE A 294 9.87 -7.25 2.08
N VAL A 295 10.37 -8.30 1.42
CA VAL A 295 11.03 -8.21 0.10
C VAL A 295 10.08 -7.64 -0.95
N VAL A 296 8.84 -8.13 -1.01
CA VAL A 296 7.83 -7.59 -1.93
C VAL A 296 7.53 -6.12 -1.64
N ARG A 297 7.45 -5.73 -0.36
CA ARG A 297 7.25 -4.32 0.02
C ARG A 297 8.43 -3.45 -0.41
N GLU A 298 9.66 -3.88 -0.13
CA GLU A 298 10.88 -3.16 -0.54
C GLU A 298 10.96 -3.02 -2.05
N SER A 299 10.75 -4.11 -2.80
CA SER A 299 10.76 -4.10 -4.27
C SER A 299 9.78 -3.09 -4.84
N ARG A 300 8.52 -3.08 -4.35
CA ARG A 300 7.51 -2.10 -4.75
C ARG A 300 7.97 -0.67 -4.45
N TYR A 301 8.49 -0.41 -3.25
CA TYR A 301 8.98 0.92 -2.86
C TYR A 301 10.10 1.42 -3.79
N LEU A 302 11.09 0.56 -4.09
CA LEU A 302 12.17 0.90 -5.01
C LEU A 302 11.66 1.14 -6.44
N SER A 303 10.73 0.30 -6.91
CA SER A 303 10.09 0.45 -8.22
C SER A 303 9.41 1.81 -8.37
N ASP A 304 8.61 2.20 -7.36
CA ASP A 304 7.83 3.44 -7.39
C ASP A 304 8.68 4.71 -7.18
N THR A 305 9.81 4.62 -6.48
CA THR A 305 10.62 5.81 -6.11
C THR A 305 11.90 5.98 -6.93
N MET A 306 12.53 4.89 -7.35
CA MET A 306 13.84 4.89 -8.03
C MET A 306 13.77 4.30 -9.44
N GLY A 307 12.66 3.64 -9.78
CA GLY A 307 12.60 2.75 -10.92
C GLY A 307 13.34 1.43 -10.65
N SER A 308 12.95 0.40 -11.37
CA SER A 308 13.48 -0.96 -11.21
C SER A 308 13.63 -1.65 -12.56
N ASN A 309 14.36 -2.77 -12.55
CA ASN A 309 14.29 -3.74 -13.64
C ASN A 309 12.99 -4.56 -13.48
N LYS A 310 12.00 -4.30 -14.33
CA LYS A 310 10.70 -4.99 -14.30
C LYS A 310 10.79 -6.51 -14.45
N LEU A 311 11.75 -7.06 -15.22
CA LEU A 311 11.93 -8.51 -15.31
C LEU A 311 12.56 -9.08 -14.04
N ALA A 312 13.41 -8.33 -13.35
CA ALA A 312 13.92 -8.72 -12.03
C ALA A 312 12.83 -8.79 -10.98
N GLU A 313 11.94 -7.80 -10.94
CA GLU A 313 10.76 -7.84 -10.08
C GLU A 313 9.82 -8.98 -10.45
N LEU A 314 9.59 -9.20 -11.75
CA LEU A 314 8.75 -10.30 -12.21
C LEU A 314 9.32 -11.66 -11.81
N ASP A 315 10.64 -11.87 -11.95
CA ASP A 315 11.31 -13.10 -11.52
C ASP A 315 11.13 -13.36 -10.03
N LEU A 316 11.38 -12.34 -9.21
CA LEU A 316 11.14 -12.36 -7.76
C LEU A 316 9.69 -12.78 -7.46
N TYR A 317 8.71 -12.15 -8.10
CA TYR A 317 7.30 -12.43 -7.82
C TYR A 317 6.85 -13.80 -8.33
N LEU A 318 7.35 -14.25 -9.48
CA LEU A 318 6.97 -15.55 -10.04
C LEU A 318 7.58 -16.72 -9.27
N ARG A 319 8.83 -16.58 -8.81
CA ARG A 319 9.59 -17.69 -8.18
C ARG A 319 9.49 -17.71 -6.67
N ASP A 320 9.52 -16.56 -6.02
CA ASP A 320 9.65 -16.46 -4.56
C ASP A 320 8.35 -16.00 -3.86
N SER A 321 7.27 -15.87 -4.63
CA SER A 321 5.97 -15.44 -4.12
C SER A 321 4.80 -16.18 -4.78
N ARG A 322 3.69 -16.27 -4.05
CA ARG A 322 2.38 -16.73 -4.57
C ARG A 322 1.40 -15.58 -4.80
N LEU A 323 1.84 -14.35 -4.56
CA LEU A 323 1.04 -13.16 -4.76
C LEU A 323 0.78 -12.95 -6.25
N ARG A 324 -0.44 -12.53 -6.56
CA ARG A 324 -0.93 -12.32 -7.93
C ARG A 324 -0.81 -10.87 -8.33
N ILE A 325 -1.11 -9.96 -7.41
CA ILE A 325 -1.24 -8.52 -7.70
C ILE A 325 0.11 -7.87 -8.02
N PRO A 326 1.23 -8.17 -7.31
CA PRO A 326 2.55 -7.67 -7.72
C PRO A 326 2.92 -8.07 -9.16
N VAL A 327 2.51 -9.26 -9.62
CA VAL A 327 2.75 -9.71 -11.00
C VAL A 327 1.97 -8.87 -11.99
N LEU A 328 0.70 -8.57 -11.70
CA LEU A 328 -0.13 -7.71 -12.55
C LEU A 328 0.44 -6.29 -12.65
N GLU A 329 0.81 -5.70 -11.51
CA GLU A 329 1.33 -4.33 -11.44
C GLU A 329 2.63 -4.15 -12.24
N VAL A 330 3.59 -5.08 -12.11
CA VAL A 330 4.86 -5.03 -12.88
C VAL A 330 4.62 -5.08 -14.38
N LEU A 331 3.60 -5.81 -14.81
CA LEU A 331 3.18 -5.94 -16.20
C LEU A 331 2.25 -4.81 -16.66
N GLY A 332 1.99 -3.80 -15.81
CA GLY A 332 1.14 -2.65 -16.15
C GLY A 332 -0.34 -2.99 -16.28
N SER A 333 -0.78 -4.05 -15.61
CA SER A 333 -2.16 -4.54 -15.60
C SER A 333 -2.74 -4.49 -14.17
N ASP A 334 -4.02 -4.85 -14.05
CA ASP A 334 -4.72 -4.98 -12.78
C ASP A 334 -5.85 -6.03 -12.91
N ALA A 335 -6.44 -6.42 -11.77
CA ALA A 335 -7.47 -7.46 -11.76
C ALA A 335 -8.71 -7.08 -12.59
N PHE A 336 -9.04 -5.79 -12.69
CA PHE A 336 -10.18 -5.31 -13.46
C PHE A 336 -9.92 -5.46 -14.96
N ARG A 337 -8.76 -5.00 -15.45
CA ARG A 337 -8.33 -5.16 -16.85
C ARG A 337 -8.26 -6.62 -17.26
N VAL A 338 -7.67 -7.48 -16.43
CA VAL A 338 -7.64 -8.94 -16.65
C VAL A 338 -9.06 -9.50 -16.78
N SER A 339 -9.99 -9.11 -15.91
CA SER A 339 -11.37 -9.60 -15.97
C SER A 339 -12.09 -9.23 -17.27
N ILE A 340 -11.84 -8.03 -17.80
CA ILE A 340 -12.38 -7.57 -19.09
C ILE A 340 -11.74 -8.38 -20.22
N ALA A 341 -10.42 -8.52 -20.20
CA ALA A 341 -9.67 -9.26 -21.21
C ALA A 341 -10.15 -10.73 -21.30
N GLU A 342 -10.25 -11.43 -20.17
CA GLU A 342 -10.74 -12.81 -20.12
C GLU A 342 -12.20 -12.93 -20.61
N ARG A 343 -13.06 -11.96 -20.28
CA ARG A 343 -14.45 -11.95 -20.74
C ARG A 343 -14.55 -11.78 -22.25
N LEU A 344 -13.76 -10.88 -22.83
CA LEU A 344 -13.72 -10.64 -24.27
C LEU A 344 -13.11 -11.84 -25.02
N ALA A 345 -12.03 -12.43 -24.48
CA ALA A 345 -11.39 -13.61 -25.07
C ALA A 345 -12.32 -14.82 -25.15
N ARG A 346 -13.20 -15.04 -24.16
CA ARG A 346 -14.20 -16.12 -24.20
C ARG A 346 -15.23 -15.98 -25.32
N GLY A 347 -15.47 -14.75 -25.79
CA GLY A 347 -16.46 -14.43 -26.81
C GLY A 347 -15.91 -14.28 -28.22
N SER A 348 -14.59 -14.47 -28.42
CA SER A 348 -13.93 -14.24 -29.71
C SER A 348 -13.03 -15.41 -30.09
N GLU A 349 -13.09 -15.86 -31.35
CA GLU A 349 -12.11 -16.82 -31.90
C GLU A 349 -10.71 -16.19 -32.03
N THR A 350 -10.64 -14.87 -32.20
CA THR A 350 -9.39 -14.10 -32.27
C THR A 350 -9.48 -12.92 -31.31
N PRO A 351 -8.89 -13.02 -30.10
CA PRO A 351 -8.90 -11.91 -29.14
C PRO A 351 -8.28 -10.63 -29.73
N PRO A 352 -8.84 -9.44 -29.45
CA PRO A 352 -8.24 -8.17 -29.87
C PRO A 352 -6.82 -7.99 -29.33
N LEU A 353 -5.93 -7.34 -30.08
CA LEU A 353 -4.53 -7.12 -29.68
C LEU A 353 -4.43 -6.32 -28.37
N GLU A 354 -5.36 -5.41 -28.15
CA GLU A 354 -5.41 -4.49 -27.00
C GLU A 354 -5.55 -5.21 -25.65
N ILE A 355 -6.04 -6.46 -25.66
CA ILE A 355 -6.24 -7.24 -24.43
C ILE A 355 -5.15 -8.31 -24.21
N MET A 356 -4.24 -8.49 -25.16
CA MET A 356 -3.30 -9.61 -25.12
C MET A 356 -2.30 -9.49 -23.97
N HIS A 357 -1.78 -8.29 -23.70
CA HIS A 357 -0.90 -8.05 -22.55
C HIS A 357 -1.60 -8.26 -21.20
N ASP A 358 -2.89 -7.93 -21.11
CA ASP A 358 -3.69 -8.23 -19.91
C ASP A 358 -3.94 -9.74 -19.75
N LEU A 359 -4.13 -10.49 -20.85
CA LEU A 359 -4.20 -11.97 -20.80
C LEU A 359 -2.87 -12.60 -20.38
N ILE A 360 -1.74 -12.10 -20.88
CA ILE A 360 -0.39 -12.54 -20.47
C ILE A 360 -0.20 -12.29 -18.97
N ALA A 361 -0.53 -11.08 -18.51
CA ALA A 361 -0.45 -10.74 -17.09
C ALA A 361 -1.35 -11.64 -16.23
N GLY A 362 -2.59 -11.89 -16.66
CA GLY A 362 -3.51 -12.81 -16.00
C GLY A 362 -2.98 -14.24 -15.89
N ALA A 363 -2.41 -14.78 -16.97
CA ALA A 363 -1.80 -16.10 -16.99
C ALA A 363 -0.59 -16.19 -16.05
N LEU A 364 0.33 -15.22 -16.11
CA LEU A 364 1.51 -15.17 -15.23
C LEU A 364 1.14 -14.99 -13.76
N ALA A 365 0.14 -14.15 -13.46
CA ALA A 365 -0.40 -13.98 -12.12
C ALA A 365 -1.00 -15.29 -11.57
N GLN A 366 -1.52 -16.16 -12.44
CA GLN A 366 -2.00 -17.51 -12.11
C GLN A 366 -0.90 -18.59 -12.14
N ARG A 367 0.34 -18.21 -12.46
CA ARG A 367 1.48 -19.12 -12.69
C ARG A 367 1.28 -20.09 -13.87
N ASP A 368 0.39 -19.74 -14.80
CA ASP A 368 0.24 -20.44 -16.08
C ASP A 368 1.29 -19.96 -17.09
N ILE A 369 2.55 -20.39 -16.87
CA ILE A 369 3.69 -20.01 -17.71
C ILE A 369 3.48 -20.48 -19.16
N SER A 370 2.95 -21.69 -19.35
CA SER A 370 2.68 -22.24 -20.68
C SER A 370 1.57 -21.48 -21.40
N GLY A 371 0.51 -21.07 -20.69
CA GLY A 371 -0.54 -20.22 -21.23
C GLY A 371 -0.01 -18.86 -21.68
N ALA A 372 0.83 -18.22 -20.86
CA ALA A 372 1.47 -16.95 -21.21
C ALA A 372 2.37 -17.06 -22.46
N ILE A 373 3.18 -18.13 -22.55
CA ILE A 373 4.01 -18.43 -23.73
C ILE A 373 3.14 -18.54 -24.98
N ARG A 374 2.04 -19.30 -24.94
CA ARG A 374 1.14 -19.46 -26.09
C ARG A 374 0.55 -18.12 -26.56
N VAL A 375 0.19 -17.23 -25.63
CA VAL A 375 -0.34 -15.90 -25.99
C VAL A 375 0.75 -15.04 -26.64
N LEU A 376 1.99 -15.10 -26.15
CA LEU A 376 3.14 -14.40 -26.73
C LEU A 376 3.55 -14.96 -28.10
N GLU A 377 3.57 -16.28 -28.28
CA GLU A 377 3.82 -16.93 -29.58
C GLU A 377 2.76 -16.49 -30.62
N ASN A 378 1.49 -16.41 -30.23
CA ASN A 378 0.42 -15.90 -31.11
C ASN A 378 0.62 -14.41 -31.50
N LEU A 379 1.10 -13.56 -30.58
CA LEU A 379 1.46 -12.18 -30.89
C LEU A 379 2.63 -12.09 -31.88
N GLN A 380 3.61 -12.98 -31.71
CA GLN A 380 4.76 -13.11 -32.61
C GLN A 380 4.31 -13.46 -34.03
N ASP A 381 3.48 -14.48 -34.18
CA ASP A 381 2.95 -14.92 -35.48
C ASP A 381 2.07 -13.85 -36.14
N GLY A 382 1.36 -13.06 -35.34
CA GLY A 382 0.53 -11.94 -35.81
C GLY A 382 1.29 -10.67 -36.19
N GLY A 383 2.62 -10.62 -36.00
CA GLY A 383 3.44 -9.44 -36.32
C GLY A 383 3.26 -8.24 -35.38
N ALA A 384 2.63 -8.44 -34.22
CA ALA A 384 2.35 -7.41 -33.21
C ALA A 384 3.33 -7.46 -32.01
N PHE A 385 4.53 -7.99 -32.25
CA PHE A 385 5.53 -8.34 -31.24
C PHE A 385 6.54 -7.21 -31.05
N VAL A 386 6.71 -6.72 -29.81
CA VAL A 386 7.70 -5.67 -29.49
C VAL A 386 8.92 -6.24 -28.76
N LEU A 387 9.99 -5.44 -28.63
CA LEU A 387 11.23 -5.85 -27.96
C LEU A 387 11.00 -6.40 -26.54
N ASN A 388 10.12 -5.76 -25.76
CA ASN A 388 9.79 -6.22 -24.41
C ASN A 388 9.13 -7.60 -24.41
N ASP A 389 8.33 -7.92 -25.43
CA ASP A 389 7.72 -9.25 -25.59
C ASP A 389 8.80 -10.29 -25.92
N THR A 390 9.82 -9.94 -26.72
CA THR A 390 10.98 -10.80 -26.98
C THR A 390 11.70 -11.15 -25.69
N LEU A 391 12.01 -10.15 -24.86
CA LEU A 391 12.76 -10.35 -23.61
C LEU A 391 11.93 -11.15 -22.59
N LEU A 392 10.63 -10.87 -22.49
CA LEU A 392 9.71 -11.64 -21.66
C LEU A 392 9.58 -13.09 -22.15
N LEU A 393 9.36 -13.32 -23.44
CA LEU A 393 9.22 -14.67 -24.00
C LEU A 393 10.52 -15.48 -23.84
N THR A 394 11.68 -14.84 -24.05
CA THR A 394 12.98 -15.47 -23.80
C THR A 394 13.11 -15.93 -22.35
N TYR A 395 12.77 -15.05 -21.40
CA TYR A 395 12.74 -15.40 -19.99
C TYR A 395 11.77 -16.55 -19.68
N LEU A 396 10.54 -16.50 -20.20
CA LEU A 396 9.53 -17.53 -19.94
C LEU A 396 9.90 -18.88 -20.57
N TYR A 397 10.57 -18.91 -21.72
CA TYR A 397 11.10 -20.14 -22.29
C TYR A 397 12.13 -20.79 -21.35
N CYS A 398 13.09 -20.02 -20.83
CA CYS A 398 14.04 -20.51 -19.84
C CYS A 398 13.32 -21.02 -18.58
N LEU A 399 12.37 -20.25 -18.05
CA LEU A 399 11.58 -20.63 -16.88
C LEU A 399 10.77 -21.92 -17.10
N ASN A 400 10.32 -22.16 -18.33
CA ASN A 400 9.59 -23.37 -18.73
C ASN A 400 10.51 -24.51 -19.22
N GLY A 401 11.84 -24.39 -19.07
CA GLY A 401 12.83 -25.41 -19.43
C GLY A 401 13.16 -25.53 -20.92
N ASN A 402 12.75 -24.58 -21.75
CA ASN A 402 12.99 -24.57 -23.21
C ASN A 402 14.14 -23.63 -23.59
N VAL A 403 15.33 -23.85 -23.05
CA VAL A 403 16.49 -22.94 -23.23
C VAL A 403 16.88 -22.80 -24.71
N ASP A 404 16.85 -23.88 -25.50
CA ASP A 404 17.16 -23.83 -26.94
C ASP A 404 16.23 -22.87 -27.71
N LYS A 405 14.93 -22.84 -27.35
CA LYS A 405 13.98 -21.89 -27.94
C LYS A 405 14.31 -20.45 -27.53
N ALA A 406 14.71 -20.24 -26.27
CA ALA A 406 15.11 -18.94 -25.76
C ALA A 406 16.34 -18.40 -26.52
N GLU A 407 17.38 -19.21 -26.67
CA GLU A 407 18.60 -18.84 -27.39
C GLU A 407 18.33 -18.53 -28.86
N ALA A 408 17.52 -19.36 -29.53
CA ALA A 408 17.11 -19.12 -30.91
C ALA A 408 16.33 -17.80 -31.07
N LEU A 409 15.41 -17.51 -30.15
CA LEU A 409 14.64 -16.27 -30.15
C LEU A 409 15.53 -15.04 -29.94
N ALA A 410 16.44 -15.09 -28.97
CA ALA A 410 17.37 -14.00 -28.67
C ALA A 410 18.33 -13.75 -29.85
N ALA A 411 18.88 -14.81 -30.45
CA ALA A 411 19.77 -14.71 -31.61
C ALA A 411 19.08 -14.10 -32.83
N ASN A 412 17.83 -14.50 -33.12
CA ASN A 412 17.06 -13.94 -34.24
C ASN A 412 16.76 -12.45 -34.08
N ASN A 413 16.73 -11.95 -32.84
CA ASN A 413 16.42 -10.55 -32.52
C ASN A 413 17.65 -9.74 -32.07
N ALA A 414 18.85 -10.29 -32.13
CA ALA A 414 20.07 -9.69 -31.58
C ALA A 414 20.34 -8.26 -32.07
N ARG A 415 20.00 -7.95 -33.33
CA ARG A 415 20.17 -6.60 -33.91
C ARG A 415 19.22 -5.54 -33.34
N SER A 416 18.09 -5.97 -32.77
CA SER A 416 17.05 -5.11 -32.21
C SER A 416 17.16 -4.96 -30.69
N ILE A 417 17.98 -5.78 -30.04
CA ILE A 417 18.20 -5.73 -28.59
C ILE A 417 19.33 -4.74 -28.30
N GLU A 418 18.99 -3.59 -27.72
CA GLU A 418 19.99 -2.64 -27.23
C GLU A 418 20.69 -3.21 -26.00
N LYS A 419 22.03 -3.08 -25.94
CA LYS A 419 22.80 -3.48 -24.76
C LYS A 419 22.70 -2.38 -23.70
N ASP A 420 21.86 -2.58 -22.70
CA ASP A 420 21.73 -1.72 -21.53
C ASP A 420 21.85 -2.52 -20.22
N SER A 421 21.73 -1.82 -19.07
CA SER A 421 21.80 -2.47 -17.76
C SER A 421 20.67 -3.47 -17.52
N PHE A 422 19.51 -3.31 -18.16
CA PHE A 422 18.37 -4.20 -18.05
C PHE A 422 18.64 -5.53 -18.75
N VAL A 423 19.10 -5.47 -19.99
CA VAL A 423 19.41 -6.62 -20.84
C VAL A 423 20.62 -7.39 -20.28
N ASN A 424 21.65 -6.68 -19.80
CA ASN A 424 22.81 -7.31 -19.18
C ASN A 424 22.41 -8.12 -17.94
N TRP A 425 21.57 -7.53 -17.06
CA TRP A 425 21.03 -8.26 -15.90
C TRP A 425 20.29 -9.53 -16.33
N LEU A 426 19.46 -9.45 -17.38
CA LEU A 426 18.69 -10.60 -17.85
C LEU A 426 19.61 -11.71 -18.37
N TRP A 427 20.64 -11.38 -19.16
CA TRP A 427 21.58 -12.38 -19.67
C TRP A 427 22.37 -13.06 -18.57
N GLU A 428 22.95 -12.29 -17.65
CA GLU A 428 23.66 -12.86 -16.50
C GLU A 428 22.75 -13.76 -15.66
N LYS A 429 21.49 -13.33 -15.46
CA LYS A 429 20.47 -14.09 -14.74
C LYS A 429 20.14 -15.40 -15.47
N LEU A 430 19.90 -15.35 -16.77
CA LEU A 430 19.53 -16.52 -17.56
C LEU A 430 20.68 -17.52 -17.70
N GLU A 431 21.90 -17.04 -17.90
CA GLU A 431 23.11 -17.86 -17.96
C GLU A 431 23.33 -18.58 -16.63
N ARG A 432 23.29 -17.84 -15.52
CA ARG A 432 23.53 -18.39 -14.18
C ARG A 432 22.46 -19.39 -13.74
N ASP A 433 21.18 -19.07 -13.96
CA ASP A 433 20.07 -19.84 -13.40
C ASP A 433 19.60 -20.97 -14.34
N PHE A 434 19.83 -20.87 -15.65
CA PHE A 434 19.29 -21.80 -16.65
C PHE A 434 20.33 -22.32 -17.68
N GLY A 435 21.58 -21.84 -17.66
CA GLY A 435 22.60 -22.25 -18.63
C GLY A 435 22.40 -21.68 -20.03
N PHE A 436 21.68 -20.56 -20.15
CA PHE A 436 21.43 -19.84 -21.40
C PHE A 436 22.69 -19.15 -21.92
N HIS A 437 22.96 -19.24 -23.22
CA HIS A 437 24.06 -18.55 -23.89
C HIS A 437 23.57 -17.29 -24.61
N PRO A 438 23.96 -16.08 -24.15
CA PRO A 438 23.52 -14.84 -24.78
C PRO A 438 24.07 -14.68 -26.21
N PRO A 439 23.32 -14.02 -27.10
CA PRO A 439 23.80 -13.72 -28.45
C PRO A 439 25.00 -12.75 -28.41
N ASN A 440 25.95 -12.95 -29.33
CA ASN A 440 27.18 -12.16 -29.45
C ASN A 440 26.92 -10.66 -29.71
#